data_AF-A0A9P1CIG5-F1
#
_entry.id   AF-A0A9P1CIG5-F1
#
_cell.length_a   1.000
_cell.length_b   1.000
_cell.length_c   1.000
_cell.angle_alpha   90.00
_cell.angle_beta   90.00
_cell.angle_gamma   90.00
#
_symmetry.space_group_name_H-M   'P 1'
#
loop_
_entity.id
_entity.type
_entity.pdbx_description
1 polymer ?
#
loop_
_entity_poly.entity_id
_entity_poly.type
_entity_poly.pdbx_seq_one_letter_code
_entity_poly.pdbx_strand_id
1 'polypeptide(L)'
;MRFLFIVAFLDSQLMAFAVEATVLMQSRLRGSKTSISDEDPPVGTQSSVEVDALPALRFSDDDESCTTEGLSPGVCALSSLARPMVTSRLRKATDCDENESRERLERALLAEIEAGLSGNHSAFDFDRLHTLEEELRPLYSTLPHEMPLADIKGGLGFTAARYLLHQYFVRRHSWYVRGLNPAGDGRKPPDHKEALRSRVAGHLLELIEQKVGLQGLNLKTLAVVVATLEHLLHGDERQRLKQSWLVHDLKPEDLTDAQGLQSVVEVFMAHFVYSSQKSDSGYVLTLQKGREEVSFISRIYDGWTQISQAIRREVQKIQGKDFNFNDAVQVADQVLENFRTVSGSMCRDMSAMLAQMPGGPVGRVPLHEMRKKDLFRETLEYLRAANALDESEPEPIVLVPNYMLGPSNCDGTTSFYDLCCPDLCAGHRSAFEGAISDAQSVEFLQDLALEEGAAAASLPKLRELLDAEVCECLCGLGLPASAMLR
;
A
#
# COMPACT_ATOMS: atom_id res chain seq x y z
N MET A 1 -14.06 -29.38 -3.89
CA MET A 1 -12.66 -29.14 -4.36
C MET A 1 -12.56 -28.30 -5.63
N ARG A 2 -13.43 -28.45 -6.66
CA ARG A 2 -13.36 -27.61 -7.88
C ARG A 2 -13.79 -26.13 -7.69
N PHE A 3 -14.77 -25.81 -6.85
CA PHE A 3 -15.27 -24.43 -6.70
C PHE A 3 -14.37 -23.50 -5.86
N LEU A 4 -13.74 -24.02 -4.79
CA LEU A 4 -12.75 -23.29 -3.99
C LEU A 4 -11.35 -23.29 -4.62
N PHE A 5 -11.03 -24.31 -5.44
CA PHE A 5 -10.01 -24.13 -6.47
C PHE A 5 -10.43 -22.96 -7.35
N ILE A 6 -11.63 -22.90 -7.91
CA ILE A 6 -12.00 -21.79 -8.82
C ILE A 6 -11.86 -20.40 -8.16
N VAL A 7 -12.21 -20.14 -6.90
CA VAL A 7 -12.01 -18.77 -6.33
C VAL A 7 -10.54 -18.45 -6.04
N ALA A 8 -9.80 -19.31 -5.35
CA ALA A 8 -8.39 -19.05 -5.01
C ALA A 8 -7.41 -19.35 -6.16
N PHE A 9 -7.75 -20.28 -7.06
CA PHE A 9 -7.00 -20.71 -8.24
C PHE A 9 -7.37 -19.90 -9.49
N LEU A 10 -8.59 -19.34 -9.64
CA LEU A 10 -8.80 -18.27 -10.62
C LEU A 10 -8.02 -17.03 -10.19
N ASP A 11 -8.08 -16.60 -8.92
CA ASP A 11 -7.24 -15.48 -8.47
C ASP A 11 -5.73 -15.78 -8.56
N SER A 12 -5.28 -17.01 -8.28
CA SER A 12 -3.85 -17.35 -8.34
C SER A 12 -3.33 -17.68 -9.75
N GLN A 13 -4.15 -18.19 -10.69
CA GLN A 13 -3.72 -18.46 -12.07
C GLN A 13 -4.02 -17.34 -13.07
N LEU A 14 -5.00 -16.46 -12.82
CA LEU A 14 -5.23 -15.28 -13.69
C LEU A 14 -4.30 -14.11 -13.38
N MET A 15 -3.69 -14.04 -12.19
CA MET A 15 -2.84 -12.91 -11.77
C MET A 15 -1.35 -13.07 -12.14
N ALA A 16 -1.01 -13.99 -13.05
CA ALA A 16 0.38 -14.24 -13.48
C ALA A 16 0.98 -13.15 -14.38
N PHE A 17 0.26 -12.05 -14.64
CA PHE A 17 0.76 -10.90 -15.37
C PHE A 17 0.63 -9.65 -14.51
N ALA A 18 1.76 -9.19 -13.94
CA ALA A 18 1.82 -7.88 -13.31
C ALA A 18 1.47 -6.82 -14.37
N VAL A 19 0.43 -6.03 -14.11
CA VAL A 19 -0.09 -5.04 -15.07
C VAL A 19 0.76 -3.77 -15.01
N GLU A 20 1.22 -3.27 -16.16
CA GLU A 20 1.73 -1.90 -16.25
C GLU A 20 0.54 -0.91 -16.19
N ALA A 21 0.28 -0.34 -15.01
CA ALA A 21 -0.81 0.61 -14.83
C ALA A 21 -0.34 2.06 -14.97
N THR A 22 -1.07 2.85 -15.77
CA THR A 22 -1.04 4.30 -15.63
C THR A 22 -2.01 4.67 -14.51
N VAL A 23 -1.52 5.25 -13.42
CA VAL A 23 -2.37 5.75 -12.33
C VAL A 23 -3.25 6.90 -12.86
N LEU A 24 -4.57 6.74 -12.77
CA LEU A 24 -5.54 7.72 -13.26
C LEU A 24 -6.37 8.35 -12.14
N MET A 25 -6.34 7.80 -10.92
CA MET A 25 -7.09 8.33 -9.78
C MET A 25 -6.83 9.83 -9.56
N GLN A 26 -5.58 10.29 -9.64
CA GLN A 26 -5.27 11.71 -9.49
C GLN A 26 -5.51 12.56 -10.75
N SER A 27 -5.45 12.00 -11.97
CA SER A 27 -5.76 12.78 -13.17
C SER A 27 -7.26 13.11 -13.26
N ARG A 28 -8.10 12.21 -12.71
CA ARG A 28 -9.53 12.42 -12.50
C ARG A 28 -9.86 13.60 -11.58
N LEU A 29 -9.00 13.88 -10.59
CA LEU A 29 -9.13 15.05 -9.72
C LEU A 29 -9.03 16.36 -10.49
N ARG A 30 -8.16 16.43 -11.51
CA ARG A 30 -7.93 17.67 -12.28
C ARG A 30 -9.12 18.04 -13.17
N GLY A 31 -9.89 17.04 -13.63
CA GLY A 31 -11.01 17.24 -14.56
C GLY A 31 -12.27 17.88 -13.95
N SER A 32 -12.36 18.01 -12.62
CA SER A 32 -13.50 18.68 -11.97
C SER A 32 -13.39 20.23 -11.99
N LYS A 33 -12.18 20.77 -12.21
CA LYS A 33 -11.94 22.21 -12.38
C LYS A 33 -11.67 22.50 -13.85
N THR A 34 -12.59 23.23 -14.48
CA THR A 34 -12.39 23.80 -15.81
C THR A 34 -11.12 24.65 -15.86
N SER A 35 -10.28 24.36 -16.87
CA SER A 35 -9.13 25.11 -17.38
C SER A 35 -8.00 25.47 -16.42
N ILE A 36 -7.03 24.57 -16.27
CA ILE A 36 -5.61 24.96 -16.26
C ILE A 36 -5.01 24.29 -17.49
N SER A 37 -4.47 25.11 -18.41
CA SER A 37 -3.85 24.66 -19.64
C SER A 37 -2.79 23.59 -19.36
N ASP A 38 -2.91 22.48 -20.09
CA ASP A 38 -1.87 21.45 -20.22
C ASP A 38 -0.67 22.07 -20.95
N GLU A 39 0.16 22.82 -20.23
CA GLU A 39 1.57 22.95 -20.55
C GLU A 39 2.33 22.21 -19.46
N ASP A 40 2.84 21.04 -19.80
CA ASP A 40 3.94 20.43 -19.07
C ASP A 40 5.06 21.50 -18.99
N PRO A 41 5.51 21.91 -17.79
CA PRO A 41 6.69 22.75 -17.73
C PRO A 41 7.84 21.98 -18.38
N PRO A 42 8.65 22.61 -19.24
CA PRO A 42 9.75 21.92 -19.89
C PRO A 42 10.62 21.28 -18.81
N VAL A 43 10.98 20.02 -19.02
CA VAL A 43 12.07 19.36 -18.29
C VAL A 43 13.30 20.24 -18.53
N GLY A 44 13.55 21.14 -17.58
CA GLY A 44 14.69 22.04 -17.63
C GLY A 44 15.93 21.17 -17.67
N THR A 45 16.70 21.31 -18.76
CA THR A 45 18.07 20.82 -18.83
C THR A 45 18.79 21.28 -17.57
N GLN A 46 19.24 20.31 -16.78
CA GLN A 46 19.95 20.53 -15.53
C GLN A 46 21.10 21.52 -15.75
N SER A 47 20.91 22.79 -15.35
CA SER A 47 22.03 23.60 -14.93
C SER A 47 22.31 23.21 -13.49
N SER A 48 23.51 22.72 -13.24
CA SER A 48 24.06 22.49 -11.91
C SER A 48 24.03 23.80 -11.10
N VAL A 49 22.91 24.05 -10.42
CA VAL A 49 22.86 25.02 -9.34
C VAL A 49 23.38 24.28 -8.11
N GLU A 50 24.53 24.70 -7.59
CA GLU A 50 24.97 24.34 -6.25
C GLU A 50 23.85 24.72 -5.29
N VAL A 51 23.07 23.72 -4.89
CA VAL A 51 22.16 23.86 -3.74
C VAL A 51 23.07 23.83 -2.53
N ASP A 52 23.29 24.99 -1.92
CA ASP A 52 23.88 25.08 -0.58
C ASP A 52 22.92 24.40 0.41
N ALA A 53 22.99 23.07 0.46
CA ALA A 53 22.37 22.28 1.51
C ALA A 53 22.98 22.73 2.84
N LEU A 54 22.13 23.07 3.81
CA LEU A 54 22.55 23.38 5.18
C LEU A 54 23.59 22.34 5.65
N PRO A 55 24.69 22.75 6.31
CA PRO A 55 25.72 21.83 6.79
C PRO A 55 25.20 20.69 7.70
N ALA A 56 24.01 20.88 8.29
CA ALA A 56 23.32 19.91 9.13
C ALA A 56 22.67 18.73 8.38
N LEU A 57 22.60 18.78 7.04
CA LEU A 57 22.06 17.68 6.21
C LEU A 57 23.09 16.60 5.87
N ARG A 58 24.29 16.66 6.47
CA ARG A 58 25.33 15.62 6.32
C ARG A 58 24.99 14.40 7.16
N PHE A 59 23.95 13.66 6.77
CA PHE A 59 23.87 12.27 7.19
C PHE A 59 24.89 11.49 6.36
N SER A 60 25.86 10.89 7.05
CA SER A 60 26.78 9.95 6.41
C SER A 60 25.96 8.74 5.96
N ASP A 61 26.16 8.31 4.71
CA ASP A 61 25.58 7.08 4.22
C ASP A 61 26.21 5.85 4.88
N ASP A 62 27.08 5.98 5.88
CA ASP A 62 27.78 4.86 6.49
C ASP A 62 27.01 4.33 7.70
N ASP A 63 27.04 2.99 7.87
CA ASP A 63 26.31 2.26 8.92
C ASP A 63 26.59 2.78 10.34
N GLU A 64 27.75 3.43 10.56
CA GLU A 64 28.14 4.01 11.85
C GLU A 64 27.20 5.14 12.28
N SER A 65 26.73 5.99 11.36
CA SER A 65 25.77 7.06 11.69
C SER A 65 24.42 6.50 12.13
N CYS A 66 23.92 5.49 11.42
CA CYS A 66 22.65 4.85 11.72
C CYS A 66 22.64 4.13 13.07
N THR A 67 23.76 3.50 13.45
CA THR A 67 23.88 2.86 14.76
C THR A 67 23.81 3.88 15.90
N THR A 68 24.42 5.07 15.75
CA THR A 68 24.31 6.14 16.76
C THR A 68 22.89 6.68 16.89
N GLU A 69 22.09 6.61 15.84
CA GLU A 69 20.67 7.02 15.86
C GLU A 69 19.74 5.91 16.36
N GLY A 70 20.26 4.72 16.65
CA GLY A 70 19.46 3.56 17.05
C GLY A 70 18.57 3.01 15.94
N LEU A 71 18.86 3.32 14.67
CA LEU A 71 18.13 2.78 13.53
C LEU A 71 18.52 1.33 13.30
N SER A 72 17.54 0.52 12.93
CA SER A 72 17.83 -0.84 12.45
C SER A 72 18.52 -0.78 11.08
N PRO A 73 19.29 -1.81 10.71
CA PRO A 73 19.98 -1.85 9.41
C PRO A 73 19.05 -1.60 8.21
N GLY A 74 17.84 -2.16 8.24
CA GLY A 74 16.85 -1.99 7.19
C GLY A 74 16.35 -0.56 7.07
N VAL A 75 15.94 0.07 8.19
CA VAL A 75 15.49 1.48 8.17
C VAL A 75 16.61 2.41 7.71
N CYS A 76 17.85 2.14 8.14
CA CYS A 76 19.04 2.86 7.69
C CYS A 76 19.21 2.77 6.17
N ALA A 77 19.31 1.56 5.62
CA ALA A 77 19.52 1.34 4.19
C ALA A 77 18.42 2.00 3.34
N LEU A 78 17.16 1.91 3.79
CA LEU A 78 16.03 2.55 3.13
C LEU A 78 16.15 4.08 3.16
N SER A 79 16.47 4.65 4.32
CA SER A 79 16.60 6.11 4.45
C SER A 79 17.73 6.67 3.58
N SER A 80 18.85 5.95 3.44
CA SER A 80 19.94 6.32 2.52
C SER A 80 19.52 6.29 1.05
N LEU A 81 18.75 5.27 0.64
CA LEU A 81 18.22 5.19 -0.73
C LEU A 81 17.31 6.38 -1.07
N ALA A 82 16.58 6.89 -0.09
CA ALA A 82 15.62 7.97 -0.28
C ALA A 82 16.23 9.37 -0.26
N ARG A 83 17.54 9.50 0.03
CA ARG A 83 18.22 10.79 0.09
C ARG A 83 18.93 11.07 -1.25
N PRO A 84 18.77 12.27 -1.83
CA PRO A 84 19.55 12.62 -3.00
C PRO A 84 21.02 12.72 -2.65
N MET A 85 21.88 12.28 -3.56
CA MET A 85 23.32 12.29 -3.35
C MET A 85 23.82 13.72 -3.16
N VAL A 86 24.43 14.00 -2.00
CA VAL A 86 25.21 15.22 -1.80
C VAL A 86 26.52 15.04 -2.55
N THR A 87 26.57 15.45 -3.81
CA THR A 87 27.77 15.25 -4.64
C THR A 87 28.94 16.06 -4.10
N SER A 88 29.89 15.41 -3.42
CA SER A 88 31.27 15.87 -3.42
C SER A 88 32.01 15.23 -4.60
N ARG A 89 32.14 16.00 -5.69
CA ARG A 89 33.06 15.80 -6.83
C ARG A 89 32.88 14.52 -7.67
N LEU A 90 32.45 14.75 -8.92
CA LEU A 90 32.92 14.06 -10.14
C LEU A 90 33.37 12.60 -9.96
N ARG A 91 32.43 11.68 -9.73
CA ARG A 91 32.60 10.31 -10.21
C ARG A 91 31.37 9.92 -11.02
N LYS A 92 31.64 9.51 -12.25
CA LYS A 92 30.69 8.82 -13.13
C LYS A 92 30.43 7.45 -12.48
N ALA A 93 29.51 7.40 -11.52
CA ALA A 93 29.18 6.22 -10.75
C ALA A 93 27.67 6.00 -10.92
N THR A 94 27.29 5.20 -11.90
CA THR A 94 25.86 4.91 -12.16
C THR A 94 25.55 3.43 -12.18
N ASP A 95 26.55 2.54 -12.04
CA ASP A 95 26.33 1.08 -12.07
C ASP A 95 26.97 0.38 -10.85
N CYS A 96 28.19 0.79 -10.46
CA CYS A 96 28.78 0.30 -9.21
C CYS A 96 28.00 0.76 -7.96
N ASP A 97 27.49 2.00 -7.98
CA ASP A 97 26.71 2.58 -6.88
C ASP A 97 25.32 1.93 -6.74
N GLU A 98 24.68 1.59 -7.87
CA GLU A 98 23.40 0.87 -7.90
C GLU A 98 23.54 -0.56 -7.36
N ASN A 99 24.55 -1.30 -7.81
CA ASN A 99 24.80 -2.66 -7.33
C ASN A 99 25.20 -2.68 -5.85
N GLU A 100 26.04 -1.73 -5.39
CA GLU A 100 26.42 -1.60 -3.99
C GLU A 100 25.20 -1.26 -3.10
N SER A 101 24.36 -0.33 -3.55
CA SER A 101 23.11 0.03 -2.87
C SER A 101 22.15 -1.15 -2.77
N ARG A 102 22.02 -1.94 -3.85
CA ARG A 102 21.23 -3.18 -3.85
C ARG A 102 21.80 -4.17 -2.83
N GLU A 103 23.07 -4.53 -2.95
CA GLU A 103 23.71 -5.51 -2.04
C GLU A 103 23.62 -5.09 -0.57
N ARG A 104 23.74 -3.80 -0.28
CA ARG A 104 23.55 -3.26 1.07
C ARG A 104 22.12 -3.42 1.55
N LEU A 105 21.13 -3.09 0.71
CA LEU A 105 19.73 -3.27 1.06
C LEU A 105 19.42 -4.75 1.32
N GLU A 106 19.87 -5.67 0.46
CA GLU A 106 19.67 -7.11 0.63
C GLU A 106 20.25 -7.60 1.97
N ARG A 107 21.49 -7.22 2.27
CA ARG A 107 22.15 -7.57 3.54
C ARG A 107 21.39 -7.02 4.75
N ALA A 108 20.91 -5.79 4.66
CA ALA A 108 20.12 -5.16 5.71
C ALA A 108 18.79 -5.90 5.93
N LEU A 109 18.04 -6.21 4.86
CA LEU A 109 16.77 -6.95 4.95
C LEU A 109 16.95 -8.35 5.54
N LEU A 110 18.02 -9.05 5.15
CA LEU A 110 18.36 -10.35 5.74
C LEU A 110 18.63 -10.25 7.25
N ALA A 111 19.33 -9.20 7.69
CA ALA A 111 19.58 -8.98 9.11
C ALA A 111 18.29 -8.74 9.91
N GLU A 112 17.33 -7.98 9.35
CA GLU A 112 16.00 -7.76 9.98
C GLU A 112 15.27 -9.09 10.19
N ILE A 113 15.21 -9.93 9.14
CA ILE A 113 14.51 -11.22 9.20
C ILE A 113 15.20 -12.18 10.18
N GLU A 114 16.53 -12.28 10.12
CA GLU A 114 17.30 -13.19 10.98
C GLU A 114 17.18 -12.79 12.45
N ALA A 115 17.21 -11.50 12.76
CA ALA A 115 16.95 -10.99 14.10
C ALA A 115 15.51 -11.26 14.55
N GLY A 116 14.51 -11.08 13.66
CA GLY A 116 13.11 -11.39 13.93
C GLY A 116 12.85 -12.88 14.21
N LEU A 117 13.39 -13.77 13.37
CA LEU A 117 13.25 -15.23 13.54
C LEU A 117 13.93 -15.73 14.82
N SER A 118 15.03 -15.09 15.21
CA SER A 118 15.77 -15.37 16.45
C SER A 118 15.13 -14.76 17.69
N GLY A 119 14.13 -13.88 17.53
CA GLY A 119 13.48 -13.16 18.63
C GLY A 119 14.36 -12.08 19.28
N ASN A 120 15.40 -11.62 18.57
CA ASN A 120 16.35 -10.61 19.04
C ASN A 120 16.18 -9.27 18.31
N HIS A 121 15.04 -9.06 17.65
CA HIS A 121 14.78 -7.82 16.92
C HIS A 121 14.55 -6.66 17.89
N SER A 122 15.16 -5.50 17.62
CA SER A 122 15.06 -4.35 18.52
C SER A 122 13.69 -3.66 18.49
N ALA A 123 12.94 -3.82 17.41
CA ALA A 123 11.68 -3.10 17.18
C ALA A 123 10.40 -3.87 17.55
N PHE A 124 10.47 -5.19 17.70
CA PHE A 124 9.33 -6.03 18.04
C PHE A 124 9.77 -7.27 18.80
N ASP A 125 8.89 -7.77 19.67
CA ASP A 125 9.16 -8.89 20.57
C ASP A 125 8.30 -10.13 20.26
N PHE A 126 8.44 -11.15 21.09
CA PHE A 126 7.70 -12.41 20.96
C PHE A 126 6.18 -12.23 21.11
N ASP A 127 5.73 -11.30 21.95
CA ASP A 127 4.30 -11.08 22.17
C ASP A 127 3.64 -10.46 20.94
N ARG A 128 4.34 -9.52 20.26
CA ARG A 128 3.88 -9.00 18.97
C ARG A 128 3.84 -10.09 17.90
N LEU A 129 4.87 -10.93 17.82
CA LEU A 129 4.89 -12.04 16.86
C LEU A 129 3.75 -13.03 17.10
N HIS A 130 3.49 -13.41 18.35
CA HIS A 130 2.37 -14.28 18.70
C HIS A 130 1.03 -13.64 18.31
N THR A 131 0.86 -12.35 18.57
CA THR A 131 -0.35 -11.61 18.16
C THR A 131 -0.54 -11.67 16.65
N LEU A 132 0.52 -11.45 15.88
CA LEU A 132 0.49 -11.54 14.43
C LEU A 132 0.18 -12.96 13.93
N GLU A 133 0.73 -13.99 14.57
CA GLU A 133 0.38 -15.38 14.23
C GLU A 133 -1.12 -15.62 14.39
N GLU A 134 -1.73 -15.16 15.49
CA GLU A 134 -3.18 -15.28 15.70
C GLU A 134 -3.99 -14.48 14.69
N GLU A 135 -3.56 -13.27 14.34
CA GLU A 135 -4.22 -12.44 13.31
C GLU A 135 -4.15 -13.08 11.91
N LEU A 136 -3.04 -13.74 11.57
CA LEU A 136 -2.84 -14.37 10.26
C LEU A 136 -3.46 -15.77 10.16
N ARG A 137 -3.67 -16.46 11.29
CA ARG A 137 -4.10 -17.88 11.37
C ARG A 137 -5.37 -18.19 10.56
N PRO A 138 -6.45 -17.37 10.60
CA PRO A 138 -7.69 -17.68 9.88
C PRO A 138 -7.44 -17.82 8.38
N LEU A 139 -6.86 -16.78 7.76
CA LEU A 139 -6.56 -16.78 6.33
C LEU A 139 -5.49 -17.83 5.98
N TYR A 140 -4.44 -17.95 6.80
CA TYR A 140 -3.39 -18.96 6.61
C TYR A 140 -3.97 -20.35 6.44
N SER A 141 -4.88 -20.75 7.34
CA SER A 141 -5.48 -22.09 7.33
C SER A 141 -6.34 -22.40 6.10
N THR A 142 -6.91 -21.37 5.46
CA THR A 142 -7.78 -21.52 4.29
C THR A 142 -7.03 -21.57 2.96
N LEU A 143 -5.75 -21.16 2.94
CA LEU A 143 -4.98 -21.06 1.72
C LEU A 143 -4.32 -22.39 1.33
N PRO A 144 -4.01 -22.61 0.04
CA PRO A 144 -3.30 -23.79 -0.41
C PRO A 144 -1.90 -23.86 0.22
N HIS A 145 -1.65 -24.91 0.99
CA HIS A 145 -0.32 -25.22 1.52
C HIS A 145 0.43 -26.15 0.56
N GLU A 146 1.74 -26.03 0.56
CA GLU A 146 2.64 -26.93 -0.16
C GLU A 146 2.51 -28.36 0.37
N MET A 147 2.84 -29.32 -0.49
CA MET A 147 2.76 -30.75 -0.13
C MET A 147 3.66 -31.04 1.08
N PRO A 148 3.13 -31.71 2.12
CA PRO A 148 3.94 -32.09 3.28
C PRO A 148 5.13 -32.96 2.88
N LEU A 149 6.32 -32.60 3.36
CA LEU A 149 7.50 -33.46 3.32
C LEU A 149 7.61 -34.17 4.67
N ALA A 150 7.31 -35.48 4.70
CA ALA A 150 7.29 -36.29 5.93
C ALA A 150 6.29 -35.75 6.99
N ASP A 151 6.62 -35.86 8.29
CA ASP A 151 5.77 -35.43 9.42
C ASP A 151 5.68 -33.90 9.60
N ILE A 152 6.20 -33.11 8.66
CA ILE A 152 6.20 -31.65 8.69
C ILE A 152 5.01 -31.15 7.85
N LYS A 153 4.08 -30.42 8.48
CA LYS A 153 3.02 -29.71 7.74
C LYS A 153 3.67 -28.73 6.76
N GLY A 154 3.33 -28.84 5.48
CA GLY A 154 3.78 -27.87 4.48
C GLY A 154 3.23 -26.48 4.80
N GLY A 155 4.02 -25.44 4.57
CA GLY A 155 3.63 -24.05 4.67
C GLY A 155 3.01 -23.51 3.39
N LEU A 156 2.81 -22.20 3.30
CA LEU A 156 2.28 -21.57 2.08
C LEU A 156 3.38 -21.42 1.02
N GLY A 157 3.05 -21.72 -0.24
CA GLY A 157 3.89 -21.35 -1.37
C GLY A 157 3.91 -19.83 -1.58
N PHE A 158 4.82 -19.33 -2.42
CA PHE A 158 5.04 -17.89 -2.63
C PHE A 158 3.77 -17.12 -2.97
N THR A 159 2.98 -17.60 -3.93
CA THR A 159 1.75 -16.91 -4.36
C THR A 159 0.72 -16.80 -3.23
N ALA A 160 0.52 -17.89 -2.47
CA ALA A 160 -0.40 -17.90 -1.34
C ALA A 160 0.10 -17.02 -0.19
N ALA A 161 1.40 -17.06 0.11
CA ALA A 161 2.04 -16.19 1.10
C ALA A 161 1.91 -14.70 0.71
N ARG A 162 2.21 -14.36 -0.54
CA ARG A 162 2.06 -13.01 -1.10
C ARG A 162 0.62 -12.51 -0.96
N TYR A 163 -0.36 -13.33 -1.32
CA TYR A 163 -1.78 -13.01 -1.16
C TYR A 163 -2.14 -12.76 0.30
N LEU A 164 -1.73 -13.63 1.22
CA LEU A 164 -1.97 -13.48 2.65
C LEU A 164 -1.39 -12.17 3.20
N LEU A 165 -0.14 -11.85 2.86
CA LEU A 165 0.51 -10.62 3.30
C LEU A 165 -0.19 -9.39 2.72
N HIS A 166 -0.56 -9.41 1.44
CA HIS A 166 -1.34 -8.35 0.82
C HIS A 166 -2.68 -8.13 1.54
N GLN A 167 -3.43 -9.20 1.80
CA GLN A 167 -4.71 -9.13 2.52
C GLN A 167 -4.54 -8.55 3.94
N TYR A 168 -3.48 -8.94 4.67
CA TYR A 168 -3.18 -8.39 5.98
C TYR A 168 -2.99 -6.86 5.92
N PHE A 169 -2.12 -6.37 5.03
CA PHE A 169 -1.81 -4.93 4.95
C PHE A 169 -2.98 -4.10 4.46
N VAL A 170 -3.78 -4.60 3.52
CA VAL A 170 -4.99 -3.91 3.06
C VAL A 170 -6.02 -3.84 4.19
N ARG A 171 -6.30 -4.95 4.88
CA ARG A 171 -7.32 -4.99 5.95
C ARG A 171 -6.94 -4.17 7.16
N ARG A 172 -5.67 -4.25 7.58
CA ARG A 172 -5.21 -3.63 8.82
C ARG A 172 -4.87 -2.16 8.65
N HIS A 173 -4.29 -1.79 7.50
CA HIS A 173 -3.66 -0.49 7.29
C HIS A 173 -4.17 0.26 6.05
N SER A 174 -5.01 -0.36 5.22
CA SER A 174 -5.36 0.14 3.88
C SER A 174 -4.13 0.37 2.99
N TRP A 175 -3.04 -0.35 3.27
CA TRP A 175 -1.79 -0.25 2.53
C TRP A 175 -1.74 -1.30 1.43
N TYR A 176 -1.65 -0.82 0.19
CA TYR A 176 -1.31 -1.66 -0.94
C TYR A 176 0.20 -1.68 -1.06
N VAL A 177 0.83 -2.51 -0.23
CA VAL A 177 2.29 -2.66 -0.20
C VAL A 177 2.77 -3.16 -1.57
N ARG A 178 3.71 -2.42 -2.14
CA ARG A 178 4.28 -2.68 -3.46
C ARG A 178 5.06 -3.99 -3.45
N GLY A 179 4.96 -4.74 -4.55
CA GLY A 179 5.47 -6.10 -4.66
C GLY A 179 4.60 -7.17 -3.99
N LEU A 180 3.62 -6.80 -3.16
CA LEU A 180 2.66 -7.76 -2.57
C LEU A 180 1.33 -7.79 -3.31
N ASN A 181 0.89 -6.69 -3.94
CA ASN A 181 -0.40 -6.63 -4.63
C ASN A 181 -0.49 -7.64 -5.81
N PRO A 182 -1.37 -8.65 -5.77
CA PRO A 182 -1.54 -9.61 -6.86
C PRO A 182 -1.96 -8.96 -8.19
N ALA A 183 -2.76 -7.89 -8.13
CA ALA A 183 -3.21 -7.16 -9.32
C ALA A 183 -2.12 -6.29 -9.98
N GLY A 184 -0.91 -6.29 -9.40
CA GLY A 184 0.19 -5.41 -9.78
C GLY A 184 0.24 -4.15 -8.92
N ASP A 185 1.40 -3.50 -8.94
CA ASP A 185 1.58 -2.24 -8.23
C ASP A 185 0.90 -1.10 -8.99
N GLY A 186 0.67 0.03 -8.31
CA GLY A 186 0.19 1.22 -8.96
C GLY A 186 1.24 1.83 -9.89
N ARG A 187 1.70 3.03 -9.56
CA ARG A 187 2.60 3.78 -10.44
C ARG A 187 3.99 3.15 -10.55
N LYS A 188 4.63 3.22 -11.72
CA LYS A 188 6.08 3.00 -11.84
C LYS A 188 6.88 3.98 -10.95
N PRO A 189 7.91 3.50 -10.23
CA PRO A 189 8.81 4.34 -9.46
C PRO A 189 9.48 5.43 -10.34
N PRO A 190 9.73 6.63 -9.80
CA PRO A 190 10.28 7.75 -10.59
C PRO A 190 11.75 7.58 -10.98
N ASP A 191 12.51 6.80 -10.21
CA ASP A 191 13.95 6.54 -10.43
C ASP A 191 14.36 5.14 -9.91
N HIS A 192 15.63 4.78 -10.12
CA HIS A 192 16.18 3.48 -9.72
C HIS A 192 16.18 3.26 -8.20
N LYS A 193 16.46 4.29 -7.40
CA LYS A 193 16.52 4.16 -5.93
C LYS A 193 15.14 3.92 -5.35
N GLU A 194 14.15 4.65 -5.84
CA GLU A 194 12.74 4.41 -5.50
C GLU A 194 12.25 3.06 -6.04
N ALA A 195 12.80 2.58 -7.17
CA ALA A 195 12.53 1.23 -7.65
C ALA A 195 13.07 0.15 -6.70
N LEU A 196 14.29 0.29 -6.19
CA LEU A 196 14.83 -0.61 -5.16
C LEU A 196 13.96 -0.61 -3.90
N ARG A 197 13.55 0.58 -3.43
CA ARG A 197 12.66 0.74 -2.26
C ARG A 197 11.30 0.08 -2.48
N SER A 198 10.72 0.20 -3.68
CA SER A 198 9.44 -0.43 -4.01
C SER A 198 9.46 -1.95 -4.08
N ARG A 199 10.63 -2.55 -4.23
CA ARG A 199 10.78 -4.01 -4.30
C ARG A 199 11.01 -4.65 -2.94
N VAL A 200 11.11 -3.90 -1.85
CA VAL A 200 11.48 -4.42 -0.52
C VAL A 200 10.60 -5.59 -0.09
N ALA A 201 9.28 -5.47 -0.17
CA ALA A 201 8.39 -6.54 0.29
C ALA A 201 8.44 -7.79 -0.60
N GLY A 202 8.42 -7.60 -1.93
CA GLY A 202 8.55 -8.73 -2.87
C GLY A 202 9.90 -9.42 -2.74
N HIS A 203 10.98 -8.65 -2.64
CA HIS A 203 12.34 -9.18 -2.50
C HIS A 203 12.56 -9.89 -1.16
N LEU A 204 12.01 -9.37 -0.06
CA LEU A 204 12.02 -10.02 1.24
C LEU A 204 11.35 -11.40 1.16
N LEU A 205 10.20 -11.48 0.49
CA LEU A 205 9.49 -12.75 0.28
C LEU A 205 10.29 -13.73 -0.60
N GLU A 206 10.90 -13.24 -1.69
CA GLU A 206 11.78 -14.03 -2.58
C GLU A 206 12.98 -14.61 -1.80
N LEU A 207 13.64 -13.80 -0.97
CA LEU A 207 14.78 -14.23 -0.15
C LEU A 207 14.41 -15.31 0.85
N ILE A 208 13.24 -15.21 1.48
CA ILE A 208 12.76 -16.21 2.43
C ILE A 208 12.38 -17.49 1.70
N GLU A 209 11.68 -17.41 0.59
CA GLU A 209 11.31 -18.58 -0.21
C GLU A 209 12.56 -19.36 -0.65
N GLN A 210 13.60 -18.66 -1.13
CA GLN A 210 14.87 -19.31 -1.50
C GLN A 210 15.52 -20.07 -0.33
N LYS A 211 15.38 -19.56 0.90
CA LYS A 211 15.92 -20.23 2.10
C LYS A 211 15.05 -21.40 2.56
N VAL A 212 13.73 -21.31 2.43
CA VAL A 212 12.77 -22.31 2.94
C VAL A 212 12.50 -23.44 1.94
N GLY A 213 12.58 -23.14 0.64
CA GLY A 213 12.38 -24.09 -0.45
C GLY A 213 10.99 -24.75 -0.42
N LEU A 214 10.95 -26.05 -0.72
CA LEU A 214 9.70 -26.83 -0.85
C LEU A 214 8.90 -26.98 0.45
N GLN A 215 9.43 -26.54 1.59
CA GLN A 215 8.68 -26.61 2.85
C GLN A 215 7.58 -25.55 2.93
N GLY A 216 7.67 -24.47 2.14
CA GLY A 216 6.72 -23.35 2.20
C GLY A 216 6.82 -22.51 3.48
N LEU A 217 6.25 -21.31 3.46
CA LEU A 217 6.33 -20.36 4.56
C LEU A 217 5.33 -20.72 5.67
N ASN A 218 5.84 -20.94 6.88
CA ASN A 218 5.00 -21.19 8.05
C ASN A 218 4.48 -19.87 8.66
N LEU A 219 3.50 -20.00 9.56
CA LEU A 219 2.83 -18.86 10.21
C LEU A 219 3.81 -17.93 10.95
N LYS A 220 4.78 -18.50 11.68
CA LYS A 220 5.82 -17.74 12.39
C LYS A 220 6.67 -16.92 11.41
N THR A 221 7.09 -17.52 10.31
CA THR A 221 7.87 -16.82 9.27
C THR A 221 7.05 -15.67 8.68
N LEU A 222 5.76 -15.88 8.37
CA LEU A 222 4.89 -14.82 7.87
C LEU A 222 4.66 -13.70 8.88
N ALA A 223 4.51 -14.03 10.17
CA ALA A 223 4.42 -13.04 11.24
C ALA A 223 5.69 -12.17 11.33
N VAL A 224 6.89 -12.78 11.19
CA VAL A 224 8.15 -12.02 11.11
C VAL A 224 8.18 -11.12 9.88
N VAL A 225 7.76 -11.61 8.70
CA VAL A 225 7.67 -10.76 7.49
C VAL A 225 6.79 -9.54 7.73
N VAL A 226 5.60 -9.75 8.30
CA VAL A 226 4.68 -8.65 8.62
C VAL A 226 5.33 -7.66 9.59
N ALA A 227 5.89 -8.14 10.71
CA ALA A 227 6.51 -7.29 11.71
C ALA A 227 7.69 -6.49 11.15
N THR A 228 8.54 -7.12 10.32
CA THR A 228 9.64 -6.46 9.62
C THR A 228 9.12 -5.38 8.68
N LEU A 229 8.12 -5.68 7.84
CA LEU A 229 7.58 -4.69 6.91
C LEU A 229 6.90 -3.51 7.62
N GLU A 230 6.12 -3.77 8.68
CA GLU A 230 5.55 -2.70 9.52
C GLU A 230 6.64 -1.82 10.14
N HIS A 231 7.72 -2.43 10.65
CA HIS A 231 8.84 -1.69 11.21
C HIS A 231 9.54 -0.81 10.16
N LEU A 232 9.84 -1.36 8.98
CA LEU A 232 10.50 -0.63 7.90
C LEU A 232 9.65 0.55 7.40
N LEU A 233 8.32 0.33 7.25
CA LEU A 233 7.36 1.35 6.83
C LEU A 233 7.29 2.52 7.82
N HIS A 234 7.04 2.24 9.11
CA HIS A 234 7.00 3.28 10.14
C HIS A 234 8.38 3.96 10.34
N GLY A 235 9.47 3.22 10.10
CA GLY A 235 10.82 3.78 10.10
C GLY A 235 11.02 4.81 9.00
N ASP A 236 10.59 4.51 7.77
CA ASP A 236 10.66 5.45 6.65
C ASP A 236 9.80 6.69 6.87
N GLU A 237 8.57 6.52 7.36
CA GLU A 237 7.66 7.63 7.67
C GLU A 237 8.29 8.57 8.73
N ARG A 238 8.90 8.01 9.78
CA ARG A 238 9.62 8.80 10.79
C ARG A 238 10.84 9.53 10.22
N GLN A 239 11.60 8.91 9.31
CA GLN A 239 12.75 9.57 8.68
C GLN A 239 12.32 10.71 7.76
N ARG A 240 11.20 10.56 7.03
CA ARG A 240 10.62 11.66 6.23
C ARG A 240 10.15 12.81 7.12
N LEU A 241 9.51 12.52 8.25
CA LEU A 241 9.11 13.55 9.21
C LEU A 241 10.32 14.26 9.83
N LYS A 242 11.36 13.50 10.20
CA LYS A 242 12.63 14.04 10.69
C LYS A 242 13.24 14.99 9.66
N GLN A 243 13.18 14.66 8.38
CA GLN A 243 13.64 15.57 7.35
C GLN A 243 12.83 16.86 7.29
N SER A 244 11.49 16.77 7.36
CA SER A 244 10.64 17.95 7.46
C SER A 244 10.98 18.81 8.68
N TRP A 245 11.31 18.20 9.82
CA TRP A 245 11.77 18.90 11.02
C TRP A 245 13.10 19.64 10.79
N LEU A 246 14.09 18.95 10.22
CA LEU A 246 15.43 19.51 9.99
C LEU A 246 15.44 20.66 8.98
N VAL A 247 14.64 20.58 7.91
CA VAL A 247 14.58 21.70 6.95
C VAL A 247 13.93 22.94 7.54
N HIS A 248 13.21 22.84 8.67
CA HIS A 248 12.72 23.99 9.44
C HIS A 248 13.80 24.61 10.35
N ASP A 249 15.07 24.26 10.15
CA ASP A 249 16.20 24.66 11.00
C ASP A 249 16.04 24.23 12.46
N LEU A 250 15.31 23.14 12.70
CA LEU A 250 15.12 22.55 14.02
C LEU A 250 16.01 21.32 14.19
N LYS A 251 16.84 21.31 15.22
CA LYS A 251 17.56 20.10 15.67
C LYS A 251 16.60 19.13 16.35
N PRO A 252 16.94 17.84 16.47
CA PRO A 252 16.09 16.86 17.15
C PRO A 252 15.65 17.26 18.57
N GLU A 253 16.53 17.95 19.30
CA GLU A 253 16.31 18.44 20.66
C GLU A 253 15.63 19.82 20.75
N ASP A 254 15.46 20.52 19.63
CA ASP A 254 14.84 21.83 19.62
C ASP A 254 13.33 21.74 19.87
N LEU A 255 12.74 22.88 20.24
CA LEU A 255 11.30 23.04 20.41
C LEU A 255 10.75 24.02 19.38
N THR A 256 9.49 23.87 19.02
CA THR A 256 8.78 24.77 18.11
C THR A 256 7.39 25.12 18.64
N ASP A 257 6.81 26.23 18.18
CA ASP A 257 5.46 26.62 18.55
C ASP A 257 4.41 25.86 17.70
N ALA A 258 3.12 26.11 17.98
CA ALA A 258 2.03 25.45 17.25
C ALA A 258 2.07 25.72 15.73
N GLN A 259 2.53 26.90 15.31
CA GLN A 259 2.60 27.26 13.90
C GLN A 259 3.77 26.55 13.20
N GLY A 260 4.92 26.46 13.86
CA GLY A 260 6.06 25.69 13.39
C GLY A 260 5.73 24.21 13.29
N LEU A 261 5.07 23.64 14.30
CA LEU A 261 4.63 22.25 14.28
C LEU A 261 3.65 21.96 13.14
N GLN A 262 2.66 22.83 12.92
CA GLN A 262 1.75 22.72 11.79
C GLN A 262 2.53 22.75 10.45
N SER A 263 3.47 23.68 10.29
CA SER A 263 4.28 23.81 9.07
C SER A 263 5.14 22.56 8.82
N VAL A 264 5.74 21.98 9.86
CA VAL A 264 6.50 20.71 9.76
C VAL A 264 5.62 19.59 9.23
N VAL A 265 4.43 19.42 9.81
CA VAL A 265 3.51 18.33 9.42
C VAL A 265 2.91 18.58 8.03
N GLU A 266 2.64 19.83 7.65
CA GLU A 266 2.20 20.17 6.29
C GLU A 266 3.26 19.82 5.24
N VAL A 267 4.53 20.18 5.47
CA VAL A 267 5.63 19.81 4.58
C VAL A 267 5.83 18.29 4.54
N PHE A 268 5.70 17.60 5.68
CA PHE A 268 5.72 16.13 5.72
C PHE A 268 4.59 15.50 4.89
N MET A 269 3.35 15.97 5.06
CA MET A 269 2.19 15.41 4.35
C MET A 269 2.21 15.69 2.84
N ALA A 270 2.87 16.76 2.40
CA ALA A 270 3.03 17.05 0.99
C ALA A 270 3.73 15.90 0.21
N HIS A 271 4.64 15.17 0.85
CA HIS A 271 5.35 14.04 0.24
C HIS A 271 4.44 12.86 -0.13
N PHE A 272 3.27 12.74 0.50
CA PHE A 272 2.36 11.62 0.25
C PHE A 272 1.38 11.89 -0.91
N VAL A 273 1.42 13.07 -1.51
CA VAL A 273 0.54 13.44 -2.64
C VAL A 273 1.33 13.39 -3.94
N TYR A 274 1.03 12.42 -4.84
CA TYR A 274 1.63 12.15 -6.16
C TYR A 274 2.36 13.29 -6.92
N SER A 275 1.88 14.54 -6.89
CA SER A 275 2.61 15.65 -7.52
C SER A 275 4.01 15.84 -6.96
N SER A 276 4.22 15.52 -5.69
CA SER A 276 5.51 15.62 -5.01
C SER A 276 6.50 14.51 -5.41
N GLN A 277 5.98 13.33 -5.75
CA GLN A 277 6.81 12.22 -6.22
C GLN A 277 7.45 12.45 -7.59
N LYS A 278 7.07 13.52 -8.30
CA LYS A 278 7.71 13.91 -9.57
C LYS A 278 9.05 14.64 -9.36
N SER A 279 9.36 15.10 -8.14
CA SER A 279 10.42 16.08 -7.87
C SER A 279 11.39 15.68 -6.75
N ASP A 280 12.10 14.55 -6.90
CA ASP A 280 13.15 14.03 -5.99
C ASP A 280 12.62 13.18 -4.81
N SER A 281 12.74 11.83 -4.88
CA SER A 281 12.71 10.81 -3.78
C SER A 281 11.68 10.91 -2.61
N GLY A 282 10.76 11.87 -2.63
CA GLY A 282 9.81 12.17 -1.56
C GLY A 282 10.43 12.71 -0.25
N TYR A 283 11.65 13.24 -0.29
CA TYR A 283 12.28 13.94 0.85
C TYR A 283 12.47 15.42 0.51
N VAL A 284 11.89 16.31 1.34
CA VAL A 284 12.11 17.75 1.23
C VAL A 284 13.57 18.09 1.49
N LEU A 285 14.20 18.82 0.57
CA LEU A 285 15.60 19.22 0.72
C LEU A 285 15.76 20.59 1.37
N THR A 286 14.80 21.47 1.16
CA THR A 286 14.79 22.82 1.73
C THR A 286 13.37 23.21 2.10
N LEU A 287 13.23 24.04 3.13
CA LEU A 287 11.93 24.57 3.54
C LEU A 287 11.22 25.31 2.42
N GLN A 288 11.97 26.04 1.59
CA GLN A 288 11.42 26.76 0.45
C GLN A 288 10.73 25.80 -0.53
N LYS A 289 11.42 24.73 -0.96
CA LYS A 289 10.84 23.71 -1.84
C LYS A 289 9.60 23.06 -1.21
N GLY A 290 9.69 22.70 0.08
CA GLY A 290 8.55 22.11 0.79
C GLY A 290 7.32 23.02 0.84
N ARG A 291 7.52 24.33 1.06
CA ARG A 291 6.42 25.32 1.07
C ARG A 291 5.84 25.57 -0.32
N GLU A 292 6.69 25.60 -1.35
CA GLU A 292 6.25 25.71 -2.75
C GLU A 292 5.38 24.51 -3.14
N GLU A 293 5.79 23.32 -2.70
CA GLU A 293 5.08 22.07 -2.92
C GLU A 293 3.73 22.03 -2.19
N VAL A 294 3.70 22.37 -0.90
CA VAL A 294 2.45 22.54 -0.13
C VAL A 294 1.51 23.53 -0.83
N SER A 295 2.04 24.68 -1.29
CA SER A 295 1.26 25.70 -2.01
C SER A 295 0.72 25.16 -3.33
N PHE A 296 1.49 24.37 -4.07
CA PHE A 296 1.03 23.75 -5.31
C PHE A 296 -0.07 22.71 -5.03
N ILE A 297 0.18 21.75 -4.13
CA ILE A 297 -0.75 20.69 -3.75
C ILE A 297 -2.08 21.28 -3.26
N SER A 298 -2.04 22.31 -2.42
CA SER A 298 -3.24 22.96 -1.89
C SER A 298 -4.20 23.49 -2.95
N ARG A 299 -3.69 23.78 -4.17
CA ARG A 299 -4.48 24.27 -5.30
C ARG A 299 -5.05 23.14 -6.15
N ILE A 300 -4.29 22.06 -6.32
CA ILE A 300 -4.60 20.98 -7.26
C ILE A 300 -5.26 19.75 -6.64
N TYR A 301 -5.07 19.54 -5.33
CA TYR A 301 -5.57 18.38 -4.61
C TYR A 301 -6.72 18.80 -3.69
N ASP A 302 -7.96 18.50 -4.08
CA ASP A 302 -9.15 18.95 -3.36
C ASP A 302 -9.20 18.42 -1.91
N GLY A 303 -8.62 17.24 -1.65
CA GLY A 303 -8.50 16.66 -0.32
C GLY A 303 -7.58 17.43 0.64
N TRP A 304 -6.72 18.32 0.13
CA TRP A 304 -5.74 19.04 0.95
C TRP A 304 -6.39 19.88 2.05
N THR A 305 -7.55 20.49 1.75
CA THR A 305 -8.28 21.29 2.74
C THR A 305 -8.65 20.46 3.97
N GLN A 306 -9.02 19.19 3.78
CA GLN A 306 -9.40 18.28 4.85
C GLN A 306 -8.15 17.85 5.66
N ILE A 307 -7.02 17.62 4.97
CA ILE A 307 -5.73 17.32 5.58
C ILE A 307 -5.25 18.49 6.45
N SER A 308 -5.19 19.72 5.92
CA SER A 308 -4.77 20.91 6.69
C SER A 308 -5.70 21.19 7.88
N GLN A 309 -6.99 20.86 7.77
CA GLN A 309 -7.89 20.92 8.92
C GLN A 309 -7.59 19.82 9.95
N ALA A 310 -7.28 18.59 9.51
CA ALA A 310 -6.86 17.52 10.40
C ALA A 310 -5.58 17.90 11.15
N ILE A 311 -4.55 18.40 10.45
CA ILE A 311 -3.29 18.87 11.06
C ILE A 311 -3.59 19.90 12.15
N ARG A 312 -4.37 20.95 11.83
CA ARG A 312 -4.74 21.99 12.81
C ARG A 312 -5.46 21.42 14.03
N ARG A 313 -6.38 20.47 13.83
CA ARG A 313 -7.11 19.83 14.93
C ARG A 313 -6.17 19.01 15.82
N GLU A 314 -5.29 18.20 15.23
CA GLU A 314 -4.37 17.36 16.00
C GLU A 314 -3.34 18.20 16.76
N VAL A 315 -2.79 19.26 16.15
CA VAL A 315 -1.91 20.23 16.84
C VAL A 315 -2.62 20.93 18.00
N GLN A 316 -3.92 21.20 17.90
CA GLN A 316 -4.69 21.82 18.99
C GLN A 316 -5.00 20.86 20.15
N LYS A 317 -4.98 19.55 19.93
CA LYS A 317 -5.25 18.55 20.98
C LYS A 317 -4.08 18.36 21.93
N ILE A 318 -2.85 18.48 21.43
CA ILE A 318 -1.64 18.43 22.25
C ILE A 318 -1.53 19.71 23.07
N GLN A 319 -1.52 19.57 24.40
CA GLN A 319 -1.49 20.69 25.32
C GLN A 319 -0.05 21.22 25.47
N GLY A 320 0.17 22.51 25.24
CA GLY A 320 1.49 23.10 25.38
C GLY A 320 1.63 24.41 24.63
N LYS A 321 2.81 25.02 24.75
CA LYS A 321 3.22 26.16 23.93
C LYS A 321 4.45 25.83 23.08
N ASP A 322 5.27 24.91 23.56
CA ASP A 322 6.50 24.47 22.93
C ASP A 322 6.40 22.95 22.72
N PHE A 323 6.69 22.50 21.51
CA PHE A 323 6.52 21.13 21.05
C PHE A 323 7.85 20.59 20.54
N ASN A 324 8.14 19.33 20.86
CA ASN A 324 9.35 18.63 20.43
C ASN A 324 9.06 17.70 19.22
N PHE A 325 10.09 17.00 18.75
CA PHE A 325 9.95 16.07 17.64
C PHE A 325 8.96 14.91 17.89
N ASN A 326 8.85 14.41 19.12
CA ASN A 326 7.89 13.34 19.44
C ASN A 326 6.44 13.83 19.36
N ASP A 327 6.19 15.10 19.69
CA ASP A 327 4.87 15.72 19.48
C ASP A 327 4.54 15.77 17.97
N ALA A 328 5.54 16.05 17.12
CA ALA A 328 5.39 15.98 15.67
C ALA A 328 5.08 14.56 15.19
N VAL A 329 5.74 13.54 15.73
CA VAL A 329 5.45 12.12 15.43
C VAL A 329 4.00 11.79 15.79
N GLN A 330 3.56 12.16 17.00
CA GLN A 330 2.20 11.91 17.45
C GLN A 330 1.16 12.57 16.53
N VAL A 331 1.38 13.82 16.14
CA VAL A 331 0.48 14.53 15.22
C VAL A 331 0.50 13.89 13.84
N ALA A 332 1.68 13.55 13.32
CA ALA A 332 1.83 12.94 12.00
C ALA A 332 1.10 11.59 11.92
N ASP A 333 1.24 10.72 12.91
CA ASP A 333 0.55 9.41 12.96
C ASP A 333 -0.98 9.58 12.87
N GLN A 334 -1.54 10.53 13.62
CA GLN A 334 -2.98 10.82 13.58
C GLN A 334 -3.42 11.44 12.24
N VAL A 335 -2.57 12.26 11.63
CA VAL A 335 -2.88 12.88 10.33
C VAL A 335 -2.79 11.86 9.20
N LEU A 336 -1.85 10.91 9.24
CA LEU A 336 -1.76 9.80 8.27
C LEU A 336 -3.02 8.93 8.30
N GLU A 337 -3.56 8.63 9.49
CA GLU A 337 -4.83 7.90 9.61
C GLU A 337 -6.00 8.68 9.00
N ASN A 338 -6.07 9.99 9.23
CA ASN A 338 -7.06 10.85 8.56
C ASN A 338 -6.85 10.88 7.04
N PHE A 339 -5.60 10.92 6.58
CA PHE A 339 -5.27 10.94 5.15
C PHE A 339 -5.80 9.71 4.43
N ARG A 340 -5.70 8.52 5.03
CA ARG A 340 -6.31 7.27 4.50
C ARG A 340 -7.82 7.43 4.26
N THR A 341 -8.52 8.09 5.17
CA THR A 341 -9.98 8.33 5.03
C THR A 341 -10.30 9.35 3.93
N VAL A 342 -9.49 10.41 3.83
CA VAL A 342 -9.64 11.48 2.85
C VAL A 342 -9.35 10.96 1.44
N SER A 343 -8.27 10.21 1.23
CA SER A 343 -7.90 9.65 -0.07
C SER A 343 -8.97 8.68 -0.60
N GLY A 344 -9.60 7.90 0.29
CA GLY A 344 -10.70 7.01 -0.07
C GLY A 344 -12.04 7.69 -0.42
N SER A 345 -12.20 9.00 -0.19
CA SER A 345 -13.45 9.72 -0.48
C SER A 345 -13.80 9.74 -1.97
N MET A 346 -12.80 9.90 -2.83
CA MET A 346 -12.99 9.90 -4.28
C MET A 346 -13.49 8.55 -4.79
N CYS A 347 -13.04 7.46 -4.18
CA CYS A 347 -13.52 6.12 -4.52
C CYS A 347 -15.00 5.95 -4.24
N ARG A 348 -15.50 6.56 -3.16
CA ARG A 348 -16.94 6.58 -2.86
C ARG A 348 -17.72 7.37 -3.89
N ASP A 349 -17.21 8.53 -4.32
CA ASP A 349 -17.85 9.34 -5.36
C ASP A 349 -17.87 8.62 -6.72
N MET A 350 -16.76 7.98 -7.10
CA MET A 350 -16.67 7.16 -8.30
C MET A 350 -17.62 5.97 -8.24
N SER A 351 -17.65 5.25 -7.12
CA SER A 351 -18.56 4.13 -6.89
C SER A 351 -20.02 4.57 -7.01
N ALA A 352 -20.40 5.68 -6.38
CA ALA A 352 -21.74 6.25 -6.46
C ALA A 352 -22.12 6.67 -7.89
N MET A 353 -21.16 7.17 -8.69
CA MET A 353 -21.39 7.50 -10.10
C MET A 353 -21.61 6.23 -10.94
N LEU A 354 -20.77 5.21 -10.76
CA LEU A 354 -20.87 3.94 -11.46
C LEU A 354 -22.18 3.21 -11.11
N ALA A 355 -22.62 3.27 -9.85
CA ALA A 355 -23.87 2.68 -9.40
C ALA A 355 -25.12 3.30 -10.06
N GLN A 356 -25.03 4.53 -10.57
CA GLN A 356 -26.14 5.20 -11.26
C GLN A 356 -26.20 4.89 -12.77
N MET A 357 -25.19 4.21 -13.32
CA MET A 357 -25.16 3.83 -14.74
C MET A 357 -26.06 2.61 -15.03
N PRO A 358 -26.45 2.36 -16.29
CA PRO A 358 -27.13 1.11 -16.66
C PRO A 358 -26.33 -0.11 -16.22
N GLY A 359 -26.98 -1.02 -15.47
CA GLY A 359 -26.33 -2.19 -14.85
C GLY A 359 -25.36 -1.87 -13.70
N GLY A 360 -25.12 -0.59 -13.43
CA GLY A 360 -24.38 -0.06 -12.29
C GLY A 360 -24.83 -0.62 -10.95
N PRO A 361 -26.14 -0.66 -10.62
CA PRO A 361 -26.64 -1.20 -9.36
C PRO A 361 -26.33 -2.69 -9.13
N VAL A 362 -25.92 -3.43 -10.16
CA VAL A 362 -25.49 -4.84 -10.02
C VAL A 362 -23.99 -5.01 -10.26
N GLY A 363 -23.24 -3.91 -10.27
CA GLY A 363 -21.78 -3.90 -10.46
C GLY A 363 -21.33 -4.21 -11.89
N ARG A 364 -22.23 -4.13 -12.89
CA ARG A 364 -21.97 -4.51 -14.28
C ARG A 364 -22.34 -3.34 -15.20
N VAL A 365 -21.35 -2.53 -15.58
CA VAL A 365 -21.59 -1.33 -16.41
C VAL A 365 -21.13 -1.59 -17.84
N PRO A 366 -21.96 -1.43 -18.88
CA PRO A 366 -21.49 -1.51 -20.27
C PRO A 366 -20.33 -0.54 -20.50
N LEU A 367 -19.24 -1.00 -21.11
CA LEU A 367 -18.04 -0.19 -21.30
C LEU A 367 -18.35 1.12 -22.05
N HIS A 368 -19.26 1.07 -23.02
CA HIS A 368 -19.66 2.24 -23.79
C HIS A 368 -20.36 3.31 -22.93
N GLU A 369 -21.13 2.92 -21.90
CA GLU A 369 -21.76 3.86 -20.95
C GLU A 369 -20.71 4.52 -20.06
N MET A 370 -19.79 3.71 -19.53
CA MET A 370 -18.68 4.20 -18.71
C MET A 370 -17.82 5.20 -19.49
N ARG A 371 -17.54 4.95 -20.77
CA ARG A 371 -16.76 5.85 -21.65
C ARG A 371 -17.44 7.17 -21.99
N LYS A 372 -18.74 7.33 -21.77
CA LYS A 372 -19.41 8.64 -21.93
C LYS A 372 -18.93 9.67 -20.91
N LYS A 373 -18.32 9.22 -19.82
CA LYS A 373 -17.66 10.09 -18.83
C LYS A 373 -16.17 10.14 -19.15
N ASP A 374 -15.67 11.36 -19.35
CA ASP A 374 -14.24 11.62 -19.57
C ASP A 374 -13.35 11.16 -18.39
N LEU A 375 -13.95 10.81 -17.26
CA LEU A 375 -13.28 10.29 -16.07
C LEU A 375 -12.63 8.91 -16.31
N PHE A 376 -13.22 8.07 -17.15
CA PHE A 376 -12.87 6.65 -17.27
C PHE A 376 -12.10 6.37 -18.57
N ARG A 377 -10.76 6.39 -18.49
CA ARG A 377 -9.86 6.43 -19.67
C ARG A 377 -8.92 5.24 -19.80
N GLU A 378 -8.97 4.27 -18.90
CA GLU A 378 -8.16 3.04 -18.93
C GLU A 378 -8.13 2.40 -20.32
N THR A 379 -7.05 1.73 -20.73
CA THR A 379 -7.05 1.01 -22.01
C THR A 379 -7.85 -0.29 -21.90
N LEU A 380 -8.32 -0.84 -23.02
CA LEU A 380 -8.91 -2.19 -23.04
C LEU A 380 -7.93 -3.25 -22.53
N GLU A 381 -6.66 -3.11 -22.89
CA GLU A 381 -5.58 -3.97 -22.41
C GLU A 381 -5.47 -3.94 -20.88
N TYR A 382 -5.48 -2.75 -20.28
CA TYR A 382 -5.49 -2.62 -18.82
C TYR A 382 -6.73 -3.27 -18.19
N LEU A 383 -7.93 -3.00 -18.72
CA LEU A 383 -9.16 -3.55 -18.15
C LEU A 383 -9.20 -5.08 -18.21
N ARG A 384 -8.68 -5.69 -19.28
CA ARG A 384 -8.52 -7.15 -19.36
C ARG A 384 -7.49 -7.66 -18.37
N ALA A 385 -6.34 -7.01 -18.29
CA ALA A 385 -5.25 -7.42 -17.40
C ALA A 385 -5.64 -7.30 -15.91
N ALA A 386 -6.45 -6.31 -15.56
CA ALA A 386 -7.05 -6.15 -14.23
C ALA A 386 -8.29 -7.06 -14.00
N ASN A 387 -8.62 -7.93 -14.95
CA ASN A 387 -9.82 -8.77 -14.95
C ASN A 387 -11.12 -7.98 -14.70
N ALA A 388 -11.16 -6.73 -15.15
CA ALA A 388 -12.27 -5.80 -14.96
C ALA A 388 -13.23 -5.77 -16.16
N LEU A 389 -13.00 -6.61 -17.18
CA LEU A 389 -13.77 -6.64 -18.41
C LEU A 389 -14.34 -8.05 -18.66
N ASP A 390 -15.66 -8.13 -18.80
CA ASP A 390 -16.40 -9.31 -19.26
C ASP A 390 -16.73 -9.13 -20.75
N GLU A 391 -16.12 -9.97 -21.58
CA GLU A 391 -16.28 -9.99 -23.05
C GLU A 391 -17.08 -11.21 -23.53
N SER A 392 -17.79 -11.89 -22.63
CA SER A 392 -18.68 -13.00 -23.01
C SER A 392 -19.93 -12.52 -23.77
N GLU A 393 -20.29 -11.25 -23.60
CA GLU A 393 -21.40 -10.58 -24.27
C GLU A 393 -20.95 -9.80 -25.52
N PRO A 394 -21.83 -9.57 -26.51
CA PRO A 394 -21.50 -8.79 -27.71
C PRO A 394 -21.01 -7.36 -27.40
N GLU A 395 -21.52 -6.78 -26.31
CA GLU A 395 -21.03 -5.51 -25.78
C GLU A 395 -20.21 -5.77 -24.52
N PRO A 396 -18.92 -5.35 -24.47
CA PRO A 396 -18.08 -5.55 -23.30
C PRO A 396 -18.66 -4.87 -22.06
N ILE A 397 -18.70 -5.61 -20.95
CA ILE A 397 -19.21 -5.16 -19.66
C ILE A 397 -18.03 -4.96 -18.70
N VAL A 398 -18.00 -3.83 -18.02
CA VAL A 398 -17.04 -3.56 -16.95
C VAL A 398 -17.57 -4.14 -15.64
N LEU A 399 -16.76 -4.97 -14.99
CA LEU A 399 -16.97 -5.49 -13.65
C LEU A 399 -16.50 -4.43 -12.65
N VAL A 400 -17.45 -3.65 -12.12
CA VAL A 400 -17.17 -2.51 -11.24
C VAL A 400 -16.32 -2.88 -10.02
N PRO A 401 -16.52 -4.02 -9.32
CA PRO A 401 -15.66 -4.38 -8.19
C PRO A 401 -14.19 -4.52 -8.57
N ASN A 402 -13.90 -5.28 -9.64
CA ASN A 402 -12.53 -5.50 -10.12
C ASN A 402 -11.91 -4.21 -10.66
N TYR A 403 -12.72 -3.38 -11.31
CA TYR A 403 -12.30 -2.05 -11.72
C TYR A 403 -11.89 -1.21 -10.51
N MET A 404 -12.76 -1.07 -9.50
CA MET A 404 -12.54 -0.22 -8.32
C MET A 404 -11.31 -0.65 -7.52
N LEU A 405 -11.04 -1.95 -7.42
CA LEU A 405 -9.87 -2.51 -6.72
C LEU A 405 -8.60 -2.54 -7.60
N GLY A 406 -8.70 -2.14 -8.87
CA GLY A 406 -7.60 -2.16 -9.81
C GLY A 406 -6.53 -1.09 -9.52
N PRO A 407 -5.26 -1.32 -9.90
CA PRO A 407 -4.15 -0.39 -9.62
C PRO A 407 -4.29 1.05 -10.18
N SER A 408 -5.15 1.27 -11.17
CA SER A 408 -5.46 2.59 -11.73
C SER A 408 -6.18 3.51 -10.73
N ASN A 409 -6.78 2.90 -9.70
CA ASN A 409 -7.52 3.51 -8.61
C ASN A 409 -6.71 3.57 -7.30
N CYS A 410 -5.38 3.63 -7.46
CA CYS A 410 -4.43 3.84 -6.38
C CYS A 410 -3.84 5.23 -6.45
N ASP A 411 -3.68 5.88 -5.30
CA ASP A 411 -2.81 7.03 -5.15
C ASP A 411 -1.38 6.56 -4.88
N GLY A 412 -0.43 7.00 -5.70
CA GLY A 412 0.98 6.72 -5.50
C GLY A 412 1.47 7.57 -4.34
N THR A 413 1.52 6.99 -3.13
CA THR A 413 1.79 7.74 -1.89
C THR A 413 3.25 7.69 -1.48
N THR A 414 3.89 6.52 -1.50
CA THR A 414 5.34 6.38 -1.29
C THR A 414 5.90 5.31 -2.24
N SER A 415 7.22 5.10 -2.21
CA SER A 415 7.84 3.95 -2.86
C SER A 415 7.43 2.62 -2.26
N PHE A 416 6.92 2.55 -1.02
CA PHE A 416 6.63 1.26 -0.36
C PHE A 416 5.19 0.80 -0.50
N TYR A 417 4.25 1.74 -0.49
CA TYR A 417 2.84 1.43 -0.58
C TYR A 417 2.08 2.51 -1.33
N ASP A 418 0.98 2.07 -1.91
CA ASP A 418 -0.03 2.92 -2.49
C ASP A 418 -1.27 2.97 -1.56
N LEU A 419 -1.99 4.08 -1.58
CA LEU A 419 -3.32 4.18 -0.96
C LEU A 419 -4.36 4.00 -2.06
N CYS A 420 -5.01 2.85 -2.10
CA CYS A 420 -6.01 2.55 -3.11
C CYS A 420 -7.43 2.64 -2.58
N CYS A 421 -8.39 2.51 -3.50
CA CYS A 421 -9.79 2.43 -3.11
C CYS A 421 -10.04 1.32 -2.09
N PRO A 422 -10.80 1.61 -1.02
CA PRO A 422 -11.03 0.65 0.05
C PRO A 422 -11.83 -0.55 -0.48
N ASP A 423 -11.40 -1.75 -0.10
CA ASP A 423 -12.18 -2.95 -0.30
C ASP A 423 -13.30 -3.04 0.75
N LEU A 424 -14.49 -2.58 0.36
CA LEU A 424 -15.68 -2.60 1.20
C LEU A 424 -16.12 -4.03 1.58
N CYS A 425 -15.62 -5.04 0.87
CA CYS A 425 -15.93 -6.45 1.12
C CYS A 425 -14.89 -7.18 1.98
N ALA A 426 -13.79 -6.52 2.34
CA ALA A 426 -12.71 -7.17 3.07
C ALA A 426 -13.14 -7.69 4.45
N GLY A 427 -14.00 -6.96 5.16
CA GLY A 427 -14.53 -7.36 6.47
C GLY A 427 -15.39 -8.63 6.40
N HIS A 428 -16.29 -8.69 5.41
CA HIS A 428 -17.13 -9.85 5.15
C HIS A 428 -16.29 -11.08 4.77
N ARG A 429 -15.37 -10.92 3.82
CA ARG A 429 -14.44 -11.99 3.43
C ARG A 429 -13.65 -12.52 4.63
N SER A 430 -13.25 -11.66 5.56
CA SER A 430 -12.56 -12.07 6.78
C SER A 430 -13.45 -12.88 7.74
N ALA A 431 -14.73 -12.54 7.88
CA ALA A 431 -15.67 -13.28 8.71
C ALA A 431 -15.94 -14.67 8.12
N PHE A 432 -16.09 -14.76 6.80
CA PHE A 432 -16.21 -16.02 6.08
C PHE A 432 -14.96 -16.91 6.23
N GLU A 433 -13.76 -16.36 6.05
CA GLU A 433 -12.50 -17.08 6.26
C GLU A 433 -12.36 -17.61 7.70
N GLY A 434 -12.75 -16.81 8.69
CA GLY A 434 -12.81 -17.23 10.09
C GLY A 434 -13.77 -18.40 10.31
N ALA A 435 -14.98 -18.32 9.75
CA ALA A 435 -15.96 -19.40 9.84
C ALA A 435 -15.48 -20.71 9.20
N ILE A 436 -14.74 -20.63 8.08
CA ILE A 436 -14.14 -21.82 7.45
C ILE A 436 -13.01 -22.39 8.33
N SER A 437 -12.18 -21.53 8.90
CA SER A 437 -11.07 -21.95 9.78
C SER A 437 -11.59 -22.72 11.00
N ASP A 438 -12.62 -22.19 11.65
CA ASP A 438 -13.27 -22.78 12.83
C ASP A 438 -13.98 -24.10 12.52
N ALA A 439 -14.51 -24.25 11.31
CA ALA A 439 -15.27 -25.44 10.90
C ALA A 439 -14.41 -26.71 10.76
N GLN A 440 -13.08 -26.63 10.94
CA GLN A 440 -12.11 -27.73 10.87
C GLN A 440 -12.57 -28.91 9.99
N SER A 441 -12.50 -28.83 8.66
CA SER A 441 -12.29 -30.03 7.82
C SER A 441 -12.38 -29.77 6.32
N VAL A 442 -11.53 -30.51 5.61
CA VAL A 442 -11.61 -30.78 4.18
C VAL A 442 -12.89 -31.57 3.81
N GLU A 443 -13.50 -32.27 4.77
CA GLU A 443 -14.79 -32.97 4.62
C GLU A 443 -15.97 -31.99 4.44
N PHE A 444 -15.96 -30.86 5.17
CA PHE A 444 -16.96 -29.81 5.06
C PHE A 444 -17.07 -29.17 3.65
N LEU A 445 -15.92 -29.03 2.96
CA LEU A 445 -15.83 -28.45 1.62
C LEU A 445 -16.07 -29.46 0.48
N GLN A 446 -16.07 -30.76 0.79
CA GLN A 446 -16.45 -31.81 -0.17
C GLN A 446 -17.98 -31.87 -0.32
N ASP A 447 -18.73 -31.75 0.77
CA ASP A 447 -20.20 -31.67 0.72
C ASP A 447 -20.70 -30.40 0.00
N LEU A 448 -20.02 -29.28 0.18
CA LEU A 448 -20.33 -28.00 -0.49
C LEU A 448 -20.08 -28.03 -2.01
N ALA A 449 -19.20 -28.92 -2.48
CA ALA A 449 -18.76 -28.98 -3.89
C ALA A 449 -19.36 -30.13 -4.70
N LEU A 450 -20.12 -31.03 -4.07
CA LEU A 450 -20.67 -32.22 -4.72
C LEU A 450 -22.15 -32.09 -5.13
N GLU A 451 -22.87 -31.06 -4.69
CA GLU A 451 -24.25 -30.83 -5.13
C GLU A 451 -24.47 -29.39 -5.58
N GLU A 452 -24.29 -29.14 -6.89
CA GLU A 452 -24.93 -28.03 -7.60
C GLU A 452 -26.45 -28.18 -7.45
N GLY A 453 -27.00 -27.67 -6.34
CA GLY A 453 -28.43 -27.68 -6.06
C GLY A 453 -28.85 -27.90 -4.61
N ALA A 454 -27.99 -28.37 -3.70
CA ALA A 454 -28.41 -28.76 -2.34
C ALA A 454 -27.63 -28.12 -1.18
N ALA A 455 -26.51 -27.44 -1.45
CA ALA A 455 -25.64 -26.86 -0.42
C ALA A 455 -26.25 -25.69 0.38
N ALA A 456 -27.50 -25.30 0.12
CA ALA A 456 -28.20 -24.27 0.89
C ALA A 456 -28.93 -24.82 2.14
N ALA A 457 -28.89 -26.15 2.37
CA ALA A 457 -29.64 -26.82 3.44
C ALA A 457 -28.80 -27.22 4.67
N SER A 458 -27.47 -27.34 4.57
CA SER A 458 -26.66 -28.01 5.60
C SER A 458 -26.10 -27.08 6.69
N LEU A 459 -26.14 -25.75 6.53
CA LEU A 459 -25.69 -24.81 7.55
C LEU A 459 -26.47 -23.49 7.50
N PRO A 460 -27.46 -23.31 8.39
CA PRO A 460 -28.19 -22.05 8.50
C PRO A 460 -27.26 -20.85 8.70
N LYS A 461 -26.19 -21.02 9.49
CA LYS A 461 -25.25 -19.95 9.84
C LYS A 461 -24.34 -19.51 8.69
N LEU A 462 -23.89 -20.43 7.82
CA LEU A 462 -23.08 -20.07 6.64
C LEU A 462 -23.97 -19.42 5.57
N ARG A 463 -25.21 -19.88 5.42
CA ARG A 463 -26.19 -19.26 4.51
C ARG A 463 -26.62 -17.89 4.98
N GLU A 464 -26.88 -17.72 6.28
CA GLU A 464 -27.19 -16.43 6.89
C GLU A 464 -26.01 -15.46 6.78
N LEU A 465 -24.76 -15.93 6.97
CA LEU A 465 -23.56 -15.15 6.72
C LEU A 465 -23.40 -14.79 5.24
N LEU A 466 -23.52 -15.74 4.30
CA LEU A 466 -23.43 -15.45 2.87
C LEU A 466 -24.53 -14.49 2.39
N ASP A 467 -25.78 -14.68 2.82
CA ASP A 467 -26.90 -13.82 2.44
C ASP A 467 -26.75 -12.41 3.06
N ALA A 468 -26.26 -12.30 4.31
CA ALA A 468 -26.02 -11.01 4.98
C ALA A 468 -24.75 -10.31 4.47
N GLU A 469 -23.65 -11.03 4.26
CA GLU A 469 -22.37 -10.52 3.75
C GLU A 469 -22.50 -10.02 2.33
N VAL A 470 -23.15 -10.79 1.44
CA VAL A 470 -23.43 -10.36 0.08
C VAL A 470 -24.35 -9.15 0.11
N CYS A 471 -25.41 -9.13 0.92
CA CYS A 471 -26.26 -7.93 1.06
C CYS A 471 -25.52 -6.69 1.58
N GLU A 472 -24.67 -6.79 2.61
CA GLU A 472 -23.99 -5.65 3.22
C GLU A 472 -22.79 -5.15 2.41
N CYS A 473 -21.99 -6.05 1.81
CA CYS A 473 -21.00 -5.69 0.77
C CYS A 473 -21.64 -4.85 -0.33
N LEU A 474 -22.80 -5.31 -0.81
CA LEU A 474 -23.52 -4.69 -1.91
C LEU A 474 -24.17 -3.39 -1.46
N CYS A 475 -24.79 -3.32 -0.28
CA CYS A 475 -25.33 -2.08 0.29
C CYS A 475 -24.25 -1.02 0.55
N GLY A 476 -23.04 -1.40 0.96
CA GLY A 476 -21.89 -0.50 1.12
C GLY A 476 -21.41 0.10 -0.20
N LEU A 477 -21.59 -0.62 -1.31
CA LEU A 477 -21.34 -0.16 -2.69
C LEU A 477 -22.58 0.48 -3.36
N GLY A 478 -23.74 0.53 -2.68
CA GLY A 478 -25.00 1.05 -3.24
C GLY A 478 -25.72 0.10 -4.22
N LEU A 479 -25.44 -1.19 -4.16
CA LEU A 479 -25.91 -2.25 -5.07
C LEU A 479 -26.99 -3.14 -4.41
N PRO A 480 -28.13 -3.46 -5.06
CA PRO A 480 -29.08 -4.45 -4.55
C PRO A 480 -28.61 -5.92 -4.66
N ALA A 481 -28.95 -6.71 -3.65
CA ALA A 481 -28.63 -8.14 -3.50
C ALA A 481 -29.15 -9.09 -4.61
N SER A 482 -30.13 -8.66 -5.40
CA SER A 482 -30.73 -9.48 -6.47
C SER A 482 -29.82 -9.71 -7.70
N ALA A 483 -28.61 -9.15 -7.70
CA ALA A 483 -27.66 -9.13 -8.80
C ALA A 483 -27.04 -10.50 -9.17
N MET A 484 -27.02 -11.47 -8.26
CA MET A 484 -26.16 -12.67 -8.38
C MET A 484 -26.89 -13.99 -8.63
N LEU A 485 -28.22 -14.02 -8.76
CA LEU A 485 -28.94 -15.26 -9.11
C LEU A 485 -28.99 -15.55 -10.63
N ARG A 486 -28.13 -14.90 -11.44
CA ARG A 486 -27.96 -15.19 -12.87
C ARG A 486 -26.50 -15.16 -13.30
#